data_AF-A0A9D2TT19-F1
#
_entry.id   AF-A0A9D2TT19-F1
#
_cell.length_a   1.000
_cell.length_b   1.000
_cell.length_c   1.000
_cell.angle_alpha   90.00
_cell.angle_beta   90.00
_cell.angle_gamma   90.00
#
_symmetry.space_group_name_H-M   'P 1'
#
loop_
_entity.id
_entity.type
_entity.pdbx_description
1 polymer ?
#
loop_
_entity_poly.entity_id
_entity_poly.type
_entity_poly.pdbx_seq_one_letter_code
_entity_poly.pdbx_strand_id
1 'polypeptide(L)'
;YDSHEFTRDNLCIINYRGGEYTGHPELYLDRSYWMNGMKNMRKLRPDMEFIIVTDDPEAARKLLPGLPVYHSDLDRDYVMIKNARYLLLSNSTFAFFPAYTSETLRAAIAPKYWARHNVSDGYWASEQNIYSIFQYQDRKGRLFSPEECRKELAAYREKSARYRRAGERPEGLKRSLCLLEAKVRYGIFYLKKILYSLMRRAGYQVPYAKKARQG
;
A
#
# COMPACT_ATOMS: atom_id res chain seq x y z
N TYR A 1 -0.64 5.73 -26.24
CA TYR A 1 -0.08 4.52 -26.88
C TYR A 1 -0.17 3.39 -25.88
N ASP A 2 -0.64 2.20 -26.29
CA ASP A 2 -0.64 1.01 -25.41
C ASP A 2 0.68 0.22 -25.57
N SER A 3 1.15 -0.47 -24.52
CA SER A 3 2.44 -1.16 -24.51
C SER A 3 2.47 -2.36 -23.57
N HIS A 4 3.09 -3.45 -24.02
CA HIS A 4 3.26 -4.69 -23.26
C HIS A 4 4.71 -4.96 -22.83
N GLU A 5 5.58 -3.95 -22.87
CA GLU A 5 7.00 -4.05 -22.49
C GLU A 5 7.20 -4.71 -21.11
N PHE A 6 6.29 -4.44 -20.17
CA PHE A 6 6.34 -4.98 -18.80
C PHE A 6 5.29 -6.06 -18.52
N THR A 7 4.64 -6.62 -19.54
CA THR A 7 3.65 -7.71 -19.41
C THR A 7 4.32 -9.08 -19.32
N ARG A 8 5.30 -9.22 -18.43
CA ARG A 8 6.05 -10.48 -18.25
C ARG A 8 5.33 -11.43 -17.30
N ASP A 9 5.51 -12.72 -17.55
CA ASP A 9 4.87 -13.77 -16.76
C ASP A 9 5.33 -13.80 -15.30
N ASN A 10 6.62 -13.59 -15.05
CA ASN A 10 7.19 -13.63 -13.70
C ASN A 10 7.41 -12.23 -13.09
N LEU A 11 6.81 -11.18 -13.64
CA LEU A 11 6.99 -9.81 -13.14
C LEU A 11 5.78 -9.35 -12.32
N CYS A 12 6.06 -8.91 -11.10
CA CYS A 12 5.14 -8.15 -10.28
C CYS A 12 5.53 -6.67 -10.25
N ILE A 13 4.60 -5.79 -10.62
CA ILE A 13 4.80 -4.34 -10.50
C ILE A 13 4.31 -3.87 -9.14
N ILE A 14 5.18 -3.18 -8.41
CA ILE A 14 4.86 -2.48 -7.17
C ILE A 14 4.50 -1.04 -7.55
N ASN A 15 3.23 -0.67 -7.41
CA ASN A 15 2.84 0.72 -7.48
C ASN A 15 3.06 1.37 -6.10
N TYR A 16 4.21 2.01 -5.93
CA TYR A 16 4.50 2.76 -4.71
C TYR A 16 4.05 4.21 -4.92
N ARG A 17 3.19 4.70 -4.03
CA ARG A 17 2.79 6.12 -4.00
C ARG A 17 3.64 6.81 -2.93
N GLY A 18 4.61 7.59 -3.38
CA GLY A 18 5.38 8.47 -2.51
C GLY A 18 4.75 9.85 -2.47
N GLY A 19 5.54 10.87 -2.81
CA GLY A 19 5.05 12.25 -2.92
C GLY A 19 4.40 12.70 -1.61
N GLU A 20 3.18 13.23 -1.69
CA GLU A 20 2.42 13.71 -0.54
C GLU A 20 2.22 12.60 0.52
N TYR A 21 2.05 11.33 0.12
CA TYR A 21 1.75 10.24 1.06
C TYR A 21 2.88 10.05 2.07
N THR A 22 4.13 10.42 1.72
CA THR A 22 5.27 10.33 2.63
C THR A 22 5.16 11.26 3.85
N GLY A 23 4.28 12.25 3.83
CA GLY A 23 3.97 13.15 4.95
C GLY A 23 2.76 12.74 5.78
N HIS A 24 1.99 11.74 5.35
CA HIS A 24 0.69 11.40 5.94
C HIS A 24 0.70 9.99 6.54
N PRO A 25 0.84 9.82 7.87
CA PRO A 25 0.96 8.51 8.51
C PRO A 25 -0.26 7.60 8.30
N GLU A 26 -1.43 8.15 8.02
CA GLU A 26 -2.64 7.40 7.70
C GLU A 26 -2.66 6.83 6.28
N LEU A 27 -1.91 7.44 5.35
CA LEU A 27 -1.80 7.04 3.94
C LEU A 27 -0.51 6.26 3.63
N TYR A 28 0.57 6.56 4.35
CA TYR A 28 1.90 6.02 4.08
C TYR A 28 2.00 4.52 4.35
N LEU A 29 2.18 3.68 3.33
CA LEU A 29 2.35 2.25 3.54
C LEU A 29 3.79 1.92 3.96
N ASP A 30 3.95 1.43 5.20
CA ASP A 30 5.23 1.07 5.78
C ASP A 30 5.93 -0.07 5.00
N ARG A 31 7.25 -0.15 5.16
CA ARG A 31 8.08 -1.17 4.49
C ARG A 31 7.56 -2.60 4.68
N SER A 32 7.02 -2.92 5.86
CA SER A 32 6.48 -4.24 6.17
C SER A 32 5.33 -4.64 5.26
N TYR A 33 4.47 -3.70 4.85
CA TYR A 33 3.39 -3.95 3.90
C TYR A 33 3.95 -4.48 2.57
N TRP A 34 4.94 -3.77 2.02
CA TRP A 34 5.55 -4.15 0.75
C TRP A 34 6.28 -5.49 0.83
N MET A 35 7.06 -5.70 1.90
CA MET A 35 7.79 -6.96 2.10
C MET A 35 6.86 -8.17 2.27
N ASN A 36 5.77 -8.01 3.02
CA ASN A 36 4.75 -9.04 3.16
C ASN A 36 4.04 -9.31 1.83
N GLY A 37 3.76 -8.26 1.05
CA GLY A 37 3.16 -8.36 -0.26
C GLY A 37 4.05 -9.13 -1.24
N MET A 38 5.34 -8.79 -1.31
CA MET A 38 6.32 -9.52 -2.11
C MET A 38 6.44 -10.99 -1.69
N LYS A 39 6.42 -11.26 -0.38
CA LYS A 39 6.41 -12.64 0.16
C LYS A 39 5.16 -13.39 -0.30
N ASN A 40 3.99 -12.76 -0.25
CA ASN A 40 2.74 -13.36 -0.70
C ASN A 40 2.71 -13.59 -2.21
N MET A 41 3.20 -12.65 -3.02
CA MET A 41 3.36 -12.84 -4.47
C MET A 41 4.29 -14.00 -4.81
N ARG A 42 5.39 -14.17 -4.07
CA ARG A 42 6.29 -15.32 -4.25
C ARG A 42 5.69 -16.67 -3.88
N LYS A 43 4.63 -16.70 -3.05
CA LYS A 43 3.87 -17.95 -2.81
C LYS A 43 3.06 -18.35 -4.03
N LEU A 44 2.57 -17.37 -4.80
CA LEU A 44 1.86 -17.62 -6.06
C LEU A 44 2.84 -18.04 -7.17
N ARG A 45 4.02 -17.43 -7.20
CA ARG A 45 5.05 -17.70 -8.20
C ARG A 45 6.46 -17.56 -7.60
N PRO A 46 7.20 -18.66 -7.38
CA PRO A 46 8.50 -18.62 -6.68
C PRO A 46 9.59 -17.79 -7.37
N ASP A 47 9.61 -17.74 -8.70
CA ASP A 47 10.59 -17.00 -9.51
C ASP A 47 10.23 -15.52 -9.74
N MET A 48 9.29 -14.97 -8.96
CA MET A 48 8.77 -13.61 -9.14
C MET A 48 9.86 -12.53 -9.02
N GLU A 49 9.98 -11.71 -10.06
CA GLU A 49 10.71 -10.46 -10.10
C GLU A 49 9.83 -9.28 -9.70
N PHE A 50 10.45 -8.22 -9.19
CA PHE A 50 9.75 -7.03 -8.75
C PHE A 50 10.40 -5.78 -9.31
N ILE A 51 9.58 -4.87 -9.82
CA ILE A 51 9.97 -3.49 -10.13
C ILE A 51 9.03 -2.53 -9.42
N ILE A 52 9.47 -1.28 -9.23
CA ILE A 52 8.66 -0.23 -8.64
C ILE A 52 8.32 0.79 -9.72
N VAL A 53 7.03 1.14 -9.83
CA VAL A 53 6.54 2.31 -10.57
C VAL A 53 6.04 3.32 -9.53
N THR A 54 6.56 4.54 -9.58
CA THR A 54 6.37 5.53 -8.51
C THR A 54 6.47 6.96 -9.02
N ASP A 55 5.75 7.86 -8.36
CA ASP A 55 5.91 9.32 -8.50
C ASP A 55 7.11 9.88 -7.71
N ASP A 56 7.71 9.08 -6.82
CA ASP A 56 8.83 9.45 -5.97
C ASP A 56 9.91 8.35 -5.96
N PRO A 57 10.88 8.43 -6.89
CA PRO A 57 11.96 7.44 -6.97
C PRO A 57 12.90 7.45 -5.76
N GLU A 58 13.10 8.62 -5.15
CA GLU A 58 14.03 8.76 -4.03
C GLU A 58 13.49 8.06 -2.78
N ALA A 59 12.22 8.29 -2.45
CA ALA A 59 11.56 7.61 -1.34
C ALA A 59 11.45 6.11 -1.59
N ALA A 60 11.14 5.68 -2.82
CA ALA A 60 11.08 4.26 -3.19
C ALA A 60 12.42 3.55 -2.95
N ARG A 61 13.54 4.12 -3.41
CA ARG A 61 14.89 3.55 -3.21
C ARG A 61 15.29 3.47 -1.74
N LYS A 62 14.86 4.44 -0.93
CA LYS A 62 15.07 4.42 0.53
C LYS A 62 14.24 3.34 1.22
N LEU A 63 13.02 3.10 0.74
CA LEU A 63 12.07 2.16 1.35
C LEU A 63 12.38 0.70 0.98
N LEU A 64 12.63 0.47 -0.30
CA LEU A 64 12.85 -0.85 -0.91
C LEU A 64 14.14 -0.82 -1.75
N PRO A 65 15.32 -0.75 -1.10
CA PRO A 65 16.58 -0.67 -1.83
C PRO A 65 16.80 -1.90 -2.71
N GLY A 66 17.46 -1.68 -3.86
CA GLY A 66 17.90 -2.70 -4.82
C GLY A 66 16.82 -3.27 -5.75
N LEU A 67 15.57 -2.79 -5.68
CA LEU A 67 14.59 -3.05 -6.73
C LEU A 67 14.76 -2.01 -7.85
N PRO A 68 14.62 -2.39 -9.14
CA PRO A 68 14.55 -1.42 -10.22
C PRO A 68 13.38 -0.46 -10.00
N VAL A 69 13.62 0.84 -10.17
CA VAL A 69 12.63 1.91 -9.97
C VAL A 69 12.44 2.65 -11.28
N TYR A 70 11.19 2.72 -11.71
CA TYR A 70 10.72 3.41 -12.89
C TYR A 70 9.87 4.61 -12.47
N HIS A 71 10.10 5.71 -13.17
CA HIS A 71 9.31 6.92 -13.13
C HIS A 71 9.39 7.50 -14.54
N SER A 72 8.27 7.47 -15.24
CA SER A 72 8.17 7.95 -16.61
C SER A 72 7.02 8.94 -16.73
N ASP A 73 6.63 9.27 -17.95
CA ASP A 73 5.44 10.07 -18.19
C ASP A 73 4.19 9.34 -17.67
N LEU A 74 3.18 10.12 -17.28
CA LEU A 74 1.99 9.62 -16.60
C LEU A 74 1.26 8.52 -17.39
N ASP A 75 1.22 8.65 -18.71
CA ASP A 75 0.59 7.68 -19.61
C ASP A 75 1.38 6.37 -19.68
N ARG A 76 2.71 6.42 -19.72
CA ARG A 76 3.56 5.23 -19.70
C ARG A 76 3.47 4.50 -18.37
N ASP A 77 3.52 5.22 -17.24
CA ASP A 77 3.34 4.63 -15.90
C ASP A 77 1.95 3.97 -15.78
N TYR A 78 0.90 4.62 -16.31
CA TYR A 78 -0.45 4.06 -16.35
C TYR A 78 -0.50 2.75 -17.15
N VAL A 79 0.08 2.72 -18.35
CA VAL A 79 0.11 1.56 -19.24
C VAL A 79 0.91 0.40 -18.64
N MET A 80 2.04 0.68 -17.99
CA MET A 80 2.81 -0.33 -17.26
C MET A 80 1.95 -1.04 -16.22
N ILE A 81 1.17 -0.29 -15.44
CA ILE A 81 0.29 -0.85 -14.40
C ILE A 81 -0.91 -1.57 -15.04
N LYS A 82 -1.53 -0.98 -16.07
CA LYS A 82 -2.71 -1.52 -16.76
C LYS A 82 -2.40 -2.90 -17.34
N ASN A 83 -1.24 -3.09 -17.94
CA ASN A 83 -0.88 -4.33 -18.62
C ASN A 83 -0.01 -5.27 -17.76
N ALA A 84 0.08 -5.03 -16.46
CA ALA A 84 0.77 -5.93 -15.54
C ALA A 84 -0.05 -7.21 -15.31
N ARG A 85 0.64 -8.35 -15.12
CA ARG A 85 -0.02 -9.60 -14.71
C ARG A 85 -0.13 -9.72 -13.20
N TYR A 86 0.82 -9.16 -12.45
CA TYR A 86 0.84 -9.19 -10.99
C TYR A 86 1.09 -7.78 -10.44
N LEU A 87 0.24 -7.36 -9.49
CA LEU A 87 0.28 -6.01 -8.93
C LEU A 87 0.34 -6.01 -7.41
N LEU A 88 1.25 -5.22 -6.84
CA LEU A 88 1.23 -4.84 -5.44
C LEU A 88 0.95 -3.34 -5.35
N LEU A 89 -0.25 -2.99 -4.92
CA LEU A 89 -0.82 -1.65 -5.09
C LEU A 89 -0.62 -0.78 -3.84
N SER A 90 -0.51 0.52 -4.08
CA SER A 90 -0.76 1.54 -3.06
C SER A 90 -2.26 1.78 -2.87
N ASN A 91 -2.62 2.53 -1.84
CA ASN A 91 -3.98 3.05 -1.61
C ASN A 91 -4.32 4.28 -2.49
N SER A 92 -3.80 4.33 -3.72
CA SER A 92 -3.98 5.45 -4.65
C SER A 92 -4.98 5.14 -5.74
N THR A 93 -5.84 6.11 -6.05
CA THR A 93 -6.74 6.03 -7.21
C THR A 93 -5.98 5.86 -8.53
N PHE A 94 -4.75 6.41 -8.63
CA PHE A 94 -3.87 6.20 -9.78
C PHE A 94 -3.48 4.72 -9.96
N ALA A 95 -3.37 3.97 -8.86
CA ALA A 95 -3.09 2.53 -8.89
C ALA A 95 -4.37 1.73 -9.23
N PHE A 96 -5.52 2.21 -8.77
CA PHE A 96 -6.81 1.54 -8.92
C PHE A 96 -7.28 1.48 -10.37
N PHE A 97 -7.39 2.62 -11.06
CA PHE A 97 -7.96 2.66 -12.42
C PHE A 97 -7.27 1.72 -13.42
N PRO A 98 -5.94 1.76 -13.60
CA PRO A 98 -5.28 0.87 -14.54
C PRO A 98 -5.44 -0.61 -14.17
N ALA A 99 -5.40 -0.94 -12.87
CA ALA A 99 -5.64 -2.30 -12.40
C ALA A 99 -7.08 -2.76 -12.65
N TYR A 100 -8.06 -1.85 -12.50
CA TYR A 100 -9.48 -2.13 -12.72
C TYR A 100 -9.84 -2.30 -14.19
N THR A 101 -9.18 -1.56 -15.07
CA THR A 101 -9.37 -1.66 -16.53
C THR A 101 -8.40 -2.65 -17.18
N SER A 102 -7.71 -3.48 -16.39
CA SER A 102 -6.71 -4.42 -16.91
C SER A 102 -7.39 -5.64 -17.52
N GLU A 103 -6.93 -6.03 -18.72
CA GLU A 103 -7.31 -7.30 -19.36
C GLU A 103 -6.27 -8.41 -19.12
N THR A 104 -5.11 -8.05 -18.54
CA THR A 104 -3.97 -8.98 -18.34
C THR A 104 -3.78 -9.39 -16.88
N LEU A 105 -4.46 -8.72 -15.96
CA LEU A 105 -4.26 -8.91 -14.52
C LEU A 105 -4.64 -10.32 -14.08
N ARG A 106 -3.72 -10.99 -13.40
CA ARG A 106 -3.91 -12.31 -12.79
C ARG A 106 -4.10 -12.24 -11.29
N ALA A 107 -3.34 -11.38 -10.62
CA ALA A 107 -3.49 -11.16 -9.19
C ALA A 107 -3.03 -9.76 -8.78
N ALA A 108 -3.79 -9.14 -7.87
CA ALA A 108 -3.44 -7.87 -7.28
C ALA A 108 -3.61 -7.92 -5.76
N ILE A 109 -2.60 -7.44 -5.03
CA ILE A 109 -2.66 -7.22 -3.58
C ILE A 109 -2.79 -5.73 -3.31
N ALA A 110 -3.83 -5.36 -2.57
CA ALA A 110 -4.13 -4.01 -2.13
C ALA A 110 -4.08 -3.89 -0.60
N PRO A 111 -3.88 -2.68 -0.05
CA PRO A 111 -3.92 -2.50 1.40
C PRO A 111 -5.35 -2.64 1.91
N LYS A 112 -5.54 -3.50 2.91
CA LYS A 112 -6.81 -3.58 3.64
C LYS A 112 -7.09 -2.26 4.36
N TYR A 113 -8.37 -1.85 4.41
CA TYR A 113 -8.81 -0.54 4.87
C TYR A 113 -8.23 0.58 4.00
N TRP A 114 -8.55 0.58 2.70
CA TRP A 114 -8.03 1.52 1.72
C TRP A 114 -7.96 2.95 2.26
N ALA A 115 -6.80 3.60 2.11
CA ALA A 115 -6.44 4.92 2.67
C ALA A 115 -6.44 5.06 4.20
N ARG A 116 -6.66 3.99 4.96
CA ARG A 116 -6.64 3.95 6.43
C ARG A 116 -5.90 2.72 6.96
N HIS A 117 -5.03 2.12 6.14
CA HIS A 117 -4.36 0.86 6.45
C HIS A 117 -3.72 0.86 7.83
N ASN A 118 -3.02 1.95 8.19
CA ASN A 118 -2.26 2.07 9.43
C ASN A 118 -3.08 2.47 10.66
N VAL A 119 -4.24 3.09 10.44
CA VAL A 119 -5.02 3.75 11.50
C VAL A 119 -6.41 3.15 11.69
N SER A 120 -6.82 2.24 10.81
CA SER A 120 -8.11 1.57 10.91
C SER A 120 -8.19 0.63 12.10
N ASP A 121 -9.31 0.68 12.82
CA ASP A 121 -9.69 -0.30 13.83
C ASP A 121 -10.76 -1.29 13.30
N GLY A 122 -11.02 -1.26 11.98
CA GLY A 122 -12.07 -2.03 11.29
C GLY A 122 -12.86 -1.20 10.28
N TYR A 123 -12.83 0.14 10.38
CA TYR A 123 -13.47 1.02 9.39
C TYR A 123 -12.69 1.13 8.08
N TRP A 124 -13.40 1.42 6.99
CA TRP A 124 -12.82 1.78 5.70
C TRP A 124 -12.96 3.30 5.46
N ALA A 125 -12.03 3.91 4.71
CA ALA A 125 -12.18 5.33 4.33
C ALA A 125 -13.48 5.54 3.52
N SER A 126 -13.72 4.60 2.61
CA SER A 126 -14.96 4.43 1.87
C SER A 126 -15.19 2.94 1.71
N GLU A 127 -16.42 2.50 1.97
CA GLU A 127 -16.83 1.10 1.85
C GLU A 127 -16.79 0.61 0.40
N GLN A 128 -16.93 1.53 -0.56
CA GLN A 128 -16.88 1.23 -1.99
C GLN A 128 -15.48 0.83 -2.46
N ASN A 129 -14.44 1.10 -1.67
CA ASN A 129 -13.07 0.73 -2.00
C ASN A 129 -12.76 -0.77 -1.76
N ILE A 130 -13.79 -1.59 -1.54
CA ILE A 130 -13.71 -3.05 -1.52
C ILE A 130 -14.08 -3.60 -2.92
N TYR A 131 -13.09 -3.57 -3.81
CA TYR A 131 -13.14 -4.03 -5.19
C TYR A 131 -12.97 -5.55 -5.27
N SER A 132 -13.76 -6.19 -6.15
CA SER A 132 -13.75 -7.66 -6.33
C SER A 132 -12.45 -8.21 -6.91
N ILE A 133 -11.69 -7.38 -7.63
CA ILE A 133 -10.48 -7.79 -8.36
C ILE A 133 -9.22 -7.86 -7.48
N PHE A 134 -9.30 -7.48 -6.20
CA PHE A 134 -8.14 -7.39 -5.31
C PHE A 134 -8.20 -8.41 -4.17
N GLN A 135 -7.03 -8.87 -3.75
CA GLN A 135 -6.82 -9.45 -2.43
C GLN A 135 -6.34 -8.34 -1.48
N TYR A 136 -6.87 -8.32 -0.26
CA TYR A 136 -6.58 -7.29 0.72
C TYR A 136 -5.61 -7.78 1.76
N GLN A 137 -4.46 -7.10 1.89
CA GLN A 137 -3.45 -7.44 2.87
C GLN A 137 -3.59 -6.59 4.13
N ASP A 138 -3.59 -7.22 5.31
CA ASP A 138 -3.53 -6.52 6.59
C ASP A 138 -2.09 -6.16 7.03
N ARG A 139 -1.96 -5.46 8.16
CA ARG A 139 -0.64 -5.04 8.70
C ARG A 139 0.29 -6.21 9.05
N LYS A 140 -0.27 -7.41 9.24
CA LYS A 140 0.47 -8.65 9.58
C LYS A 140 0.81 -9.47 8.33
N GLY A 141 0.39 -9.04 7.13
CA GLY A 141 0.63 -9.76 5.89
C GLY A 141 -0.38 -10.86 5.60
N ARG A 142 -1.50 -10.94 6.33
CA ARG A 142 -2.59 -11.88 6.04
C ARG A 142 -3.41 -11.34 4.88
N LEU A 143 -3.79 -12.22 3.96
CA LEU A 143 -4.62 -11.90 2.80
C LEU A 143 -6.08 -12.20 3.10
N PHE A 144 -6.95 -11.33 2.60
CA PHE A 144 -8.39 -11.42 2.72
C PHE A 144 -9.01 -11.24 1.34
N SER A 145 -10.02 -12.03 1.05
CA SER A 145 -10.91 -11.83 -0.09
C SER A 145 -11.76 -10.55 0.09
N PRO A 146 -12.31 -10.01 -1.01
CA PRO A 146 -13.28 -8.92 -0.94
C PRO A 146 -14.50 -9.29 -0.09
N GLU A 147 -14.96 -10.54 -0.15
CA GLU A 147 -16.10 -11.04 0.61
C GLU A 147 -15.83 -11.07 2.11
N GLU A 148 -14.66 -11.55 2.53
CA GLU A 148 -14.23 -11.49 3.94
C GLU A 148 -14.16 -10.03 4.43
N CYS A 149 -13.63 -9.12 3.62
CA CYS A 149 -13.58 -7.70 3.96
C CYS A 149 -14.98 -7.10 4.13
N ARG A 150 -15.95 -7.46 3.28
CA ARG A 150 -17.34 -7.01 3.40
C ARG A 150 -18.02 -7.60 4.63
N LYS A 151 -17.79 -8.87 4.95
CA LYS A 151 -18.30 -9.53 6.16
C LYS A 151 -17.77 -8.86 7.43
N GLU A 152 -16.46 -8.59 7.48
CA GLU A 152 -15.87 -7.87 8.61
C GLU A 152 -16.40 -6.44 8.74
N LEU A 153 -16.57 -5.73 7.63
CA LEU A 153 -17.16 -4.40 7.62
C LEU A 153 -18.60 -4.43 8.14
N ALA A 154 -19.43 -5.38 7.72
CA ALA A 154 -20.80 -5.53 8.21
C ALA A 154 -20.82 -5.76 9.74
N ALA A 155 -19.99 -6.67 10.24
CA ALA A 155 -19.87 -6.93 11.68
C ALA A 155 -19.35 -5.70 12.45
N TYR A 156 -18.46 -4.92 11.85
CA TYR A 156 -17.96 -3.67 12.43
C TYR A 156 -19.07 -2.62 12.54
N ARG A 157 -19.93 -2.49 11.52
CA ARG A 157 -21.05 -1.53 11.50
C ARG A 157 -22.03 -1.75 12.65
N GLU A 158 -22.34 -3.00 12.96
CA GLU A 158 -23.25 -3.36 14.05
C GLU A 158 -22.69 -2.99 15.43
N LYS A 159 -21.38 -3.17 15.64
CA LYS A 159 -20.76 -3.05 16.95
C LYS A 159 -20.16 -1.67 17.22
N SER A 160 -19.75 -0.95 16.18
CA SER A 160 -18.91 0.23 16.31
C SER A 160 -19.70 1.49 16.72
N ALA A 161 -19.35 2.05 17.88
CA ALA A 161 -19.81 3.38 18.27
C ALA A 161 -19.30 4.48 17.33
N ARG A 162 -18.14 4.27 16.70
CA ARG A 162 -17.58 5.19 15.69
C ARG A 162 -18.45 5.23 14.45
N TYR A 163 -18.96 4.08 14.01
CA TYR A 163 -19.82 4.00 12.85
C TYR A 163 -21.20 4.62 13.11
N ARG A 164 -21.78 4.37 14.30
CA ARG A 164 -23.06 4.98 14.71
C ARG A 164 -23.05 6.51 14.72
N ARG A 165 -21.87 7.12 14.88
CA ARG A 165 -21.67 8.58 14.89
C ARG A 165 -20.92 9.06 13.65
N ALA A 166 -20.95 8.30 12.56
CA ALA A 166 -20.31 8.71 11.32
C ALA A 166 -20.95 10.02 10.80
N GLY A 167 -20.12 10.98 10.41
CA GLY A 167 -20.58 12.32 9.98
C GLY A 167 -20.70 13.33 11.12
N GLU A 168 -20.74 12.90 12.38
CA GLU A 168 -20.75 13.81 13.53
C GLU A 168 -19.33 14.30 13.85
N ARG A 169 -19.12 15.63 13.80
CA ARG A 169 -17.85 16.22 14.19
C ARG A 169 -17.68 16.10 15.72
N PRO A 170 -16.54 15.59 16.23
CA PRO A 170 -16.31 15.58 17.66
C PRO A 170 -16.16 17.00 18.21
N GLU A 171 -16.73 17.25 19.38
CA GLU A 171 -16.71 18.54 20.08
C GLU A 171 -16.10 18.40 21.49
N GLY A 172 -15.83 19.54 22.13
CA GLY A 172 -15.32 19.63 23.50
C GLY A 172 -14.10 18.73 23.77
N LEU A 173 -14.14 18.02 24.90
CA LEU A 173 -13.07 17.12 25.33
C LEU A 173 -12.74 16.04 24.29
N LYS A 174 -13.76 15.48 23.61
CA LYS A 174 -13.56 14.44 22.59
C LYS A 174 -12.75 14.99 21.41
N ARG A 175 -13.02 16.22 20.97
CA ARG A 175 -12.22 16.88 19.92
C ARG A 175 -10.77 17.03 20.36
N SER A 176 -10.54 17.50 21.59
CA SER A 176 -9.20 17.68 22.13
C SER A 176 -8.42 16.37 22.20
N LEU A 177 -9.07 15.27 22.60
CA LEU A 177 -8.49 13.93 22.59
C LEU A 177 -8.15 13.47 21.16
N CYS A 178 -9.05 13.63 20.19
CA CYS A 178 -8.76 13.29 18.79
C CYS A 178 -7.58 14.10 18.21
N LEU A 179 -7.47 15.39 18.57
CA LEU A 179 -6.35 16.24 18.15
C LEU A 179 -5.04 15.81 18.82
N LEU A 180 -5.07 15.44 20.10
CA LEU A 180 -3.90 14.90 20.79
C LEU A 180 -3.44 13.59 20.16
N GLU A 181 -4.35 12.65 19.91
CA GLU A 181 -4.05 11.40 19.22
C GLU A 181 -3.43 11.63 17.85
N ALA A 182 -3.97 12.59 17.08
CA ALA A 182 -3.39 12.97 15.79
C ALA A 182 -1.97 13.53 15.95
N LYS A 183 -1.74 14.46 16.88
CA LYS A 183 -0.41 15.02 17.16
C LYS A 183 0.59 13.95 17.59
N VAL A 184 0.21 13.06 18.49
CA VAL A 184 1.05 11.94 18.95
C VAL A 184 1.40 11.03 17.78
N ARG A 185 0.42 10.68 16.93
CA ARG A 185 0.66 9.85 15.74
C ARG A 185 1.66 10.49 14.78
N TYR A 186 1.45 11.77 14.45
CA TYR A 186 2.37 12.52 13.60
C TYR A 186 3.75 12.64 14.24
N GLY A 187 3.83 12.93 15.54
CA GLY A 187 5.08 13.00 16.29
C GLY A 187 5.87 11.69 16.23
N ILE A 188 5.24 10.55 16.51
CA ILE A 188 5.86 9.22 16.42
C ILE A 188 6.32 8.94 14.98
N PHE A 189 5.50 9.28 13.97
CA PHE A 189 5.84 9.07 12.57
C PHE A 189 7.08 9.85 12.14
N TYR A 190 7.12 11.15 12.41
CA TYR A 190 8.27 11.99 12.07
C TYR A 190 9.51 11.64 12.90
N LEU A 191 9.35 11.28 14.18
CA LEU A 191 10.46 10.81 15.01
C LEU A 191 11.09 9.55 14.42
N LYS A 192 10.28 8.58 13.97
CA LYS A 192 10.78 7.40 13.26
C LYS A 192 11.51 7.77 11.98
N LYS A 193 10.99 8.71 11.18
CA LYS A 193 11.66 9.17 9.95
C LYS A 193 13.01 9.84 10.24
N ILE A 194 13.08 10.67 11.27
CA ILE A 194 14.32 11.31 11.72
C ILE A 194 15.32 10.23 12.14
N LEU A 195 14.91 9.30 13.01
CA LEU A 195 15.74 8.19 13.46
C LEU A 195 16.28 7.37 12.28
N TYR A 196 15.43 6.95 11.34
CA TYR A 196 15.87 6.23 10.15
C TYR A 196 16.82 7.05 9.27
N SER A 197 16.62 8.36 9.18
CA SER A 197 17.54 9.25 8.45
C SER A 197 18.92 9.28 9.11
N LEU A 198 18.96 9.43 10.43
CA LEU A 198 20.20 9.40 11.22
C LEU A 198 20.91 8.06 11.12
N MET A 199 20.16 6.95 11.26
CA MET A 199 20.71 5.60 11.12
C MET A 199 21.37 5.41 9.74
N ARG A 200 20.74 5.84 8.65
CA ARG A 200 21.34 5.76 7.31
C ARG A 200 22.61 6.60 7.18
N ARG A 201 22.63 7.81 7.76
CA ARG A 201 23.84 8.66 7.80
C ARG A 201 24.96 8.02 8.63
N ALA A 202 24.61 7.24 9.64
CA ALA A 202 25.55 6.43 10.43
C ALA A 202 25.93 5.09 9.76
N GLY A 203 25.58 4.88 8.49
CA GLY A 203 25.96 3.70 7.72
C GLY A 203 24.99 2.51 7.81
N TYR A 204 23.87 2.62 8.52
CA TYR A 204 22.85 1.57 8.51
C TYR A 204 22.26 1.41 7.11
N GLN A 205 22.44 0.23 6.54
CA GLN A 205 21.83 -0.16 5.28
C GLN A 205 20.53 -0.93 5.55
N VAL A 206 19.43 -0.45 4.98
CA VAL A 206 18.16 -1.18 5.03
C VAL A 206 18.36 -2.51 4.30
N PRO A 207 18.11 -3.67 4.93
CA PRO A 207 18.40 -4.95 4.31
C PRO A 207 17.71 -5.12 2.96
N TYR A 208 18.42 -5.64 1.96
CA TYR A 208 17.86 -5.96 0.66
C TYR A 208 16.69 -6.95 0.80
N ALA A 209 15.67 -6.80 -0.05
CA ALA A 209 14.67 -7.84 -0.23
C ALA A 209 15.31 -9.02 -0.97
N LYS A 210 16.02 -9.91 -0.24
CA LYS A 210 16.77 -11.06 -0.78
C LYS A 210 16.12 -11.61 -2.07
N LYS A 211 16.90 -11.66 -3.17
CA LYS A 211 16.60 -12.53 -4.30
C LYS A 211 16.39 -13.92 -3.71
N ALA A 212 15.25 -14.56 -3.99
CA ALA A 212 15.13 -15.99 -3.73
C ALA A 212 16.34 -16.65 -4.42
N ARG A 213 17.14 -17.39 -3.66
CA ARG A 213 18.26 -18.14 -4.23
C ARG A 213 17.67 -19.04 -5.31
N GLN A 214 18.18 -18.92 -6.54
CA GLN A 214 18.02 -19.96 -7.54
C GLN A 214 18.68 -21.21 -6.95
N GLY A 215 17.85 -22.19 -6.61
CA GLY A 215 18.25 -23.57 -6.36
C GLY A 215 17.76 -24.40 -7.52
#